data_AF-A0A662SF98-F1
#
_entry.id   AF-A0A662SF98-F1
#
_cell.length_a   1.000
_cell.length_b   1.000
_cell.length_c   1.000
_cell.angle_alpha   90.00
_cell.angle_beta   90.00
_cell.angle_gamma   90.00
#
_symmetry.space_group_name_H-M   'P 1'
#
loop_
_entity.id
_entity.type
_entity.pdbx_description
1 polymer ?
#
loop_
_entity_poly.entity_id
_entity_poly.type
_entity_poly.pdbx_seq_one_letter_code
_entity_poly.pdbx_strand_id
1 'polypeptide(L)'
;MNKPKKINIALLGVGVAIIAATIYYSDPKTVWEYFRKADPIYILFSVISANIAVYIYYLAWYILLKDEISVREAISIGWASLFLTTVIPTASVSGEILRLYLSRKSGVKLGKSAA
;
A
#
# COMPACT_ATOMS: atom_id res chain seq x y z
N MET A 1 -4.68 -20.38 -20.77
CA MET A 1 -4.24 -20.37 -19.35
C MET A 1 -2.90 -21.08 -19.27
N ASN A 2 -1.79 -20.34 -19.15
CA ASN A 2 -0.44 -20.93 -19.15
C ASN A 2 -0.18 -21.68 -17.84
N LYS A 3 0.26 -22.94 -17.91
CA LYS A 3 0.66 -23.72 -16.74
C LYS A 3 1.81 -23.00 -16.02
N PRO A 4 1.77 -22.86 -14.68
CA PRO A 4 2.87 -22.26 -13.95
C PRO A 4 4.15 -23.08 -14.21
N LYS A 5 5.23 -22.40 -14.62
CA LYS A 5 6.53 -23.05 -14.81
C LYS A 5 6.98 -23.64 -13.46
N LYS A 6 7.64 -24.80 -13.46
CA LYS A 6 8.14 -25.48 -12.25
C LYS A 6 8.95 -24.55 -11.33
N ILE A 7 9.67 -23.59 -11.91
CA ILE A 7 10.39 -22.52 -11.21
C ILE A 7 9.47 -21.64 -10.37
N ASN A 8 8.28 -21.25 -10.86
CA ASN A 8 7.36 -20.39 -10.13
C ASN A 8 6.80 -21.10 -8.89
N ILE A 9 6.55 -22.40 -9.00
CA ILE A 9 6.11 -23.24 -7.87
C ILE A 9 7.24 -23.37 -6.84
N ALA A 10 8.47 -23.58 -7.29
CA ALA A 10 9.65 -23.64 -6.41
C ALA A 10 9.87 -22.31 -5.66
N LEU A 11 9.78 -21.17 -6.36
CA LEU A 11 9.90 -19.85 -5.75
C LEU A 11 8.78 -19.56 -4.74
N LEU A 12 7.55 -19.98 -5.04
CA LEU A 12 6.43 -19.95 -4.08
C LEU A 12 6.76 -20.75 -2.83
N GLY A 13 7.29 -21.96 -2.99
CA GLY A 13 7.74 -22.81 -1.88
C GLY A 13 8.83 -22.14 -1.04
N VAL A 14 9.83 -21.52 -1.67
CA VAL A 14 10.88 -20.76 -0.99
C VAL A 14 10.30 -19.58 -0.22
N GLY A 15 9.41 -18.80 -0.83
CA GLY A 15 8.76 -17.67 -0.17
C GLY A 15 7.96 -18.09 1.06
N VAL A 16 7.16 -19.15 0.95
CA VAL A 16 6.42 -19.72 2.08
C VAL A 16 7.36 -20.23 3.17
N ALA A 17 8.45 -20.91 2.79
CA ALA A 17 9.44 -21.40 3.74
C ALA A 17 10.15 -20.27 4.49
N ILE A 18 10.48 -19.17 3.81
CA ILE A 18 11.07 -17.97 4.44
C ILE A 18 10.07 -17.35 5.41
N ILE A 19 8.80 -17.18 5.03
CA ILE A 19 7.77 -16.64 5.93
C ILE A 19 7.60 -17.53 7.16
N ALA A 20 7.52 -18.84 6.98
CA ALA A 20 7.39 -19.81 8.07
C ALA A 20 8.60 -19.78 9.00
N ALA A 21 9.82 -19.72 8.44
CA ALA A 21 11.05 -19.58 9.20
C ALA A 21 11.05 -18.28 10.00
N THR A 22 10.70 -17.14 9.38
CA THR A 22 10.58 -15.87 10.09
C THR A 22 9.61 -15.98 11.25
N ILE A 23 8.38 -16.48 11.05
CA ILE A 23 7.41 -16.64 12.13
C ILE A 23 7.96 -17.52 13.26
N TYR A 24 8.61 -18.64 12.91
CA TYR A 24 9.21 -19.55 13.88
C TYR A 24 10.31 -18.88 14.71
N TYR A 25 11.19 -18.11 14.07
CA TYR A 25 12.29 -17.40 14.73
C TYR A 25 11.89 -16.09 15.43
N SER A 26 10.71 -15.55 15.14
CA SER A 26 10.26 -14.24 15.65
C SER A 26 9.73 -14.26 17.09
N ASP A 27 9.74 -15.42 17.76
CA ASP A 27 9.03 -15.67 19.03
C ASP A 27 7.65 -14.98 19.09
N PRO A 28 6.64 -15.53 18.38
CA PRO A 28 5.32 -14.91 18.29
C PRO A 28 4.66 -14.67 19.66
N LYS A 29 5.05 -15.44 20.69
CA LYS A 29 4.54 -15.24 22.05
C LYS A 29 5.04 -13.92 22.62
N THR A 30 6.32 -13.61 22.46
CA THR A 30 6.88 -12.33 22.92
C THR A 30 6.22 -11.15 22.20
N VAL A 31 6.03 -11.24 20.88
CA VAL A 31 5.32 -10.20 20.10
C VAL A 31 3.91 -9.98 20.63
N TRP A 32 3.19 -11.06 20.92
CA TRP A 32 1.84 -10.98 21.49
C TRP A 32 1.83 -10.37 22.89
N GLU A 33 2.79 -10.71 23.74
CA GLU A 33 2.92 -10.09 25.06
C GLU A 33 3.20 -8.59 24.99
N TYR A 34 4.05 -8.14 24.06
CA TYR A 34 4.29 -6.71 23.83
C TYR A 34 3.02 -6.01 23.37
N PHE A 35 2.27 -6.61 22.43
CA PHE A 35 1.00 -6.05 21.97
C PHE A 35 -0.01 -5.90 23.11
N ARG A 36 -0.08 -6.89 24.02
CA ARG A 36 -1.00 -6.86 25.17
C ARG A 36 -0.63 -5.82 26.22
N LYS A 37 0.66 -5.54 26.37
CA LYS A 37 1.18 -4.52 27.30
C LYS A 37 1.21 -3.12 26.69
N ALA A 38 1.01 -3.00 25.38
CA ALA A 38 1.00 -1.71 24.70
C ALA A 38 -0.17 -0.86 25.18
N ASP A 39 0.10 0.40 25.47
CA ASP A 39 -0.93 1.35 25.87
C ASP A 39 -1.77 1.74 24.63
N PRO A 40 -3.11 1.56 24.68
CA PRO A 40 -4.02 1.86 23.58
C PRO A 40 -3.92 3.29 23.04
N ILE A 41 -3.52 4.26 23.87
CA ILE A 41 -3.38 5.66 23.46
C ILE A 41 -2.30 5.80 22.39
N TYR A 42 -1.16 5.11 22.53
CA TYR A 42 -0.11 5.14 21.51
C TYR A 42 -0.55 4.43 20.22
N ILE A 43 -1.34 3.37 20.33
CA ILE A 43 -1.93 2.70 19.16
C ILE A 43 -2.84 3.69 18.42
N LEU A 44 -3.71 4.40 19.14
CA LEU A 44 -4.59 5.41 18.54
C LEU A 44 -3.79 6.53 17.87
N PHE A 45 -2.76 7.07 18.52
CA PHE A 45 -1.88 8.07 17.93
C PHE A 45 -1.17 7.55 16.68
N SER A 46 -0.75 6.28 16.67
CA SER A 46 -0.13 5.67 15.49
C SER A 46 -1.10 5.61 14.31
N VAL A 47 -2.36 5.26 14.55
CA VAL A 47 -3.40 5.21 13.50
C VAL A 47 -3.67 6.62 12.97
N ILE A 48 -3.85 7.59 13.85
CA ILE A 48 -4.08 8.98 13.46
C ILE A 48 -2.89 9.52 12.66
N SER A 49 -1.67 9.31 13.16
CA SER A 49 -0.43 9.75 12.49
C SER A 49 -0.27 9.13 11.10
N ALA A 50 -0.53 7.83 10.96
CA ALA A 50 -0.49 7.16 9.66
C ALA A 50 -1.49 7.76 8.66
N ASN A 51 -2.72 8.04 9.11
CA ASN A 51 -3.74 8.66 8.27
C ASN A 51 -3.37 10.10 7.86
N ILE A 52 -2.81 10.88 8.79
CA ILE A 52 -2.32 12.23 8.51
C ILE A 52 -1.19 12.19 7.48
N ALA A 53 -0.24 11.26 7.63
CA ALA A 53 0.86 11.10 6.68
C ALA A 53 0.36 10.79 5.27
N VAL A 54 -0.59 9.86 5.14
CA VAL A 54 -1.25 9.52 3.86
C VAL A 54 -1.96 10.74 3.27
N TYR A 55 -2.68 11.50 4.10
CA TYR A 55 -3.38 12.70 3.65
C TYR A 55 -2.41 13.77 3.12
N ILE A 56 -1.33 14.05 3.86
CA ILE A 56 -0.29 15.00 3.46
C ILE A 56 0.39 14.55 2.15
N TYR A 57 0.69 13.26 2.02
CA TYR A 57 1.30 12.70 0.82
C TYR A 57 0.45 12.98 -0.43
N TYR A 58 -0.86 12.70 -0.38
CA TYR A 58 -1.74 12.95 -1.52
C TYR A 58 -2.11 14.42 -1.72
N LEU A 59 -2.01 15.24 -0.67
CA LEU A 59 -2.08 16.69 -0.80
C LEU A 59 -0.85 17.25 -1.53
N ALA A 60 0.35 16.73 -1.24
CA ALA A 60 1.56 17.08 -1.99
C ALA A 60 1.44 16.65 -3.46
N TRP A 61 0.88 15.48 -3.73
CA TRP A 61 0.59 15.04 -5.09
C TRP A 61 -0.45 15.92 -5.80
N TYR A 62 -1.49 16.38 -5.10
CA TYR A 62 -2.43 17.37 -5.63
C TYR A 62 -1.72 18.65 -6.07
N ILE A 63 -0.72 19.14 -5.31
CA ILE A 63 0.05 20.34 -5.69
C ILE A 63 0.75 20.15 -7.04
N LEU A 64 1.24 18.94 -7.35
CA LEU A 64 1.85 18.62 -8.65
C LEU A 64 0.83 18.59 -9.80
N LEU A 65 -0.42 18.26 -9.48
CA LEU A 65 -1.55 18.16 -10.41
C LEU A 65 -2.52 19.34 -10.32
N LYS A 66 -2.06 20.45 -9.74
CA LYS A 66 -2.86 21.66 -9.57
C LYS A 66 -3.45 22.05 -10.93
N ASP A 67 -4.73 22.41 -10.91
CA ASP A 67 -5.55 22.76 -12.08
C ASP A 67 -6.00 21.58 -12.98
N GLU A 68 -5.57 20.34 -12.68
CA GLU A 68 -6.02 19.14 -13.42
C GLU A 68 -7.01 18.27 -12.64
N ILE A 69 -6.94 18.26 -11.32
CA ILE A 69 -7.88 17.54 -10.44
C ILE A 69 -8.22 18.36 -9.21
N SER A 70 -9.36 18.09 -8.59
CA SER A 70 -9.71 18.64 -7.27
C SER A 70 -8.96 17.93 -6.14
N VAL A 71 -8.83 18.60 -4.99
CA VAL A 71 -8.26 18.00 -3.76
C VAL A 71 -9.01 16.71 -3.39
N ARG A 72 -10.34 16.72 -3.50
CA ARG A 72 -11.17 15.54 -3.18
C ARG A 72 -10.84 14.35 -4.08
N GLU A 73 -10.64 14.59 -5.38
CA GLU A 73 -10.24 13.54 -6.31
C GLU A 73 -8.84 13.02 -5.99
N ALA A 74 -7.88 13.91 -5.73
CA ALA A 74 -6.51 13.52 -5.39
C ALA A 74 -6.46 12.59 -4.16
N ILE A 75 -7.17 12.98 -3.10
CA ILE A 75 -7.29 12.16 -1.88
C ILE A 75 -8.02 10.84 -2.17
N SER A 76 -9.14 10.86 -2.90
CA SER A 76 -9.92 9.65 -3.18
C SER A 76 -9.16 8.63 -4.03
N ILE A 77 -8.49 9.10 -5.09
CA ILE A 77 -7.64 8.28 -5.95
C ILE A 77 -6.47 7.72 -5.14
N GLY A 78 -5.87 8.56 -4.30
CA GLY A 78 -4.77 8.15 -3.43
C GLY A 78 -5.14 7.03 -2.48
N TRP A 79 -6.24 7.17 -1.74
CA TRP A 79 -6.73 6.12 -0.84
C TRP A 79 -7.06 4.83 -1.57
N ALA A 80 -7.69 4.91 -2.75
CA ALA A 80 -7.99 3.71 -3.55
C ALA A 80 -6.70 3.01 -4.05
N SER A 81 -5.70 3.80 -4.45
CA SER A 81 -4.37 3.30 -4.83
C SER A 81 -3.68 2.60 -3.65
N LEU A 82 -3.64 3.23 -2.48
CA LEU A 82 -3.00 2.67 -1.28
C LEU A 82 -3.68 1.37 -0.82
N PHE A 83 -5.01 1.34 -0.88
CA PHE A 83 -5.78 0.14 -0.60
C PHE A 83 -5.36 -1.04 -1.49
N LEU A 84 -5.26 -0.83 -2.81
CA LEU A 84 -4.84 -1.87 -3.75
C LEU A 84 -3.38 -2.29 -3.58
N THR A 85 -2.48 -1.35 -3.28
CA THR A 85 -1.08 -1.65 -2.92
C THR A 85 -0.99 -2.55 -1.69
N THR A 86 -1.91 -2.37 -0.74
CA THR A 86 -1.88 -3.11 0.53
C THR A 86 -2.56 -4.47 0.41
N VAL A 87 -3.63 -4.58 -0.38
CA VAL A 87 -4.43 -5.80 -0.52
C VAL A 87 -3.89 -6.75 -1.58
N ILE A 88 -3.38 -6.23 -2.69
CA ILE A 88 -2.84 -7.05 -3.78
C ILE A 88 -1.32 -7.16 -3.61
N PRO A 89 -0.77 -8.38 -3.50
CA PRO A 89 0.66 -8.61 -3.27
C PRO A 89 1.48 -8.45 -4.57
N THR A 90 1.33 -7.30 -5.23
CA THR A 90 2.07 -6.91 -6.44
C THR A 90 3.04 -5.75 -6.15
N ALA A 91 3.50 -5.64 -4.89
CA ALA A 91 4.18 -4.46 -4.38
C ALA A 91 3.34 -3.19 -4.68
N SER A 92 3.91 -2.16 -5.28
CA SER A 92 3.19 -0.92 -5.61
C SER A 92 2.46 -0.93 -6.96
N VAL A 93 2.65 -1.97 -7.79
CA VAL A 93 2.21 -1.96 -9.19
C VAL A 93 0.69 -1.84 -9.34
N SER A 94 -0.09 -2.55 -8.52
CA SER A 94 -1.56 -2.49 -8.53
C SER A 94 -2.07 -1.10 -8.20
N GLY A 95 -1.52 -0.46 -7.18
CA GLY A 95 -1.87 0.89 -6.78
C GLY A 95 -1.49 1.91 -7.85
N GLU A 96 -0.28 1.83 -8.39
CA GLU A 96 0.21 2.73 -9.44
C GLU A 96 -0.66 2.68 -10.70
N ILE A 97 -1.03 1.47 -11.16
CA ILE A 97 -1.92 1.29 -12.31
C ILE A 97 -3.29 1.91 -12.04
N LEU A 98 -3.86 1.70 -10.84
CA LEU A 98 -5.14 2.31 -10.50
C LEU A 98 -5.04 3.84 -10.46
N ARG A 99 -3.99 4.38 -9.83
CA ARG A 99 -3.76 5.82 -9.74
C ARG A 99 -3.69 6.44 -11.14
N LEU A 100 -2.88 5.85 -12.02
CA LEU A 100 -2.80 6.24 -13.44
C LEU A 100 -4.18 6.21 -14.11
N TYR A 101 -4.90 5.09 -13.99
CA TYR A 101 -6.21 4.93 -14.62
C TYR A 101 -7.23 5.97 -14.13
N LEU A 102 -7.36 6.16 -12.82
CA LEU A 102 -8.31 7.12 -12.25
C LEU A 102 -7.91 8.57 -12.53
N SER A 103 -6.62 8.91 -12.46
CA SER A 103 -6.13 10.24 -12.85
C SER A 103 -6.44 10.56 -14.31
N ARG A 104 -6.25 9.58 -15.22
CA ARG A 104 -6.61 9.74 -16.63
C ARG A 104 -8.10 9.92 -16.82
N LYS A 105 -8.92 9.19 -16.06
CA LYS A 105 -10.38 9.34 -16.05
C LYS A 105 -10.82 10.73 -15.57
N SER A 106 -10.09 11.32 -14.62
CA SER A 106 -10.31 12.71 -14.15
C SER A 106 -9.69 13.79 -15.05
N GLY A 107 -9.08 13.44 -16.20
CA GLY A 107 -8.60 14.40 -17.19
C GLY A 107 -7.12 14.79 -17.08
N VAL A 108 -6.36 14.17 -16.17
CA VAL A 108 -4.91 14.44 -15.99
C VAL A 108 -4.12 14.04 -17.24
N LYS A 109 -3.15 14.86 -17.64
CA LYS A 109 -2.25 14.56 -18.77
C LYS A 109 -1.37 13.34 -18.47
N LEU A 110 -1.14 12.49 -19.47
CA LEU A 110 -0.43 11.20 -19.31
C LEU A 110 0.95 11.35 -18.63
N GLY A 111 1.75 12.34 -19.04
CA GLY A 111 3.07 12.58 -18.48
C GLY A 111 3.06 13.00 -17.00
N LYS A 112 1.95 13.55 -16.51
CA LYS A 112 1.78 13.97 -15.11
C LYS A 112 1.06 12.93 -14.25
N SER A 113 0.31 12.02 -14.86
CA SER A 113 -0.43 10.99 -14.11
C SER A 113 0.45 9.86 -13.60
N ALA A 114 1.71 9.79 -14.06
CA ALA A 114 2.74 8.88 -13.55
C ALA A 114 3.66 9.51 -12.47
N ALA A 115 3.58 10.83 -12.26
CA ALA A 115 4.27 11.52 -11.16
C ALA A 115 3.61 11.15 -9.82
#